data_AF-A0AAV2N3V1-F1
#
_entry.id   AF-A0AAV2N3V1-F1
#
_cell.length_a   1.000
_cell.length_b   1.000
_cell.length_c   1.000
_cell.angle_alpha   90.00
_cell.angle_beta   90.00
_cell.angle_gamma   90.00
#
_symmetry.space_group_name_H-M   'P 1'
#
loop_
_entity.id
_entity.type
_entity.pdbx_description
1 polymer ?
#
loop_
_entity_poly.entity_id
_entity_poly.type
_entity_poly.pdbx_seq_one_letter_code
_entity_poly.pdbx_strand_id
1 'polypeptide(L)'
;MRDGMNVRIIISSLLIVSIFSPPMSDALTTFGKTNPQNQNPNPPPPPTPIGKARECKIKSDCDGIQNTTCMADPRDGRTRCLCGDYSAPLNGACTNKFKALHAPCNDNGECIEDAHCVVHNNSIGKRCYCQDGFYQETPLFCNGCSSTFALYTTLLATSLIVGRFNYI
;
A
#
# COMPACT_ATOMS: atom_id res chain seq x y z
N MET A 1 25.84 4.87 -39.38
CA MET A 1 24.45 5.20 -38.97
C MET A 1 23.91 4.28 -37.86
N ARG A 2 24.39 3.03 -37.72
CA ARG A 2 23.91 2.07 -36.70
C ARG A 2 24.43 2.36 -35.28
N ASP A 3 25.64 2.88 -35.14
CA ASP A 3 26.23 3.21 -33.82
C ASP A 3 25.57 4.40 -33.13
N GLY A 4 25.20 5.44 -33.89
CA GLY A 4 24.53 6.63 -33.32
C GLY A 4 23.13 6.34 -32.77
N MET A 5 22.46 5.29 -33.29
CA MET A 5 21.13 4.89 -32.85
C MET A 5 21.20 4.06 -31.56
N ASN A 6 22.21 3.20 -31.42
CA ASN A 6 22.46 2.43 -30.20
C ASN A 6 22.85 3.35 -29.02
N VAL A 7 23.69 4.37 -29.27
CA VAL A 7 24.08 5.34 -28.24
C VAL A 7 22.88 6.15 -27.74
N ARG A 8 21.96 6.54 -28.63
CA ARG A 8 20.74 7.26 -28.25
C ARG A 8 19.79 6.41 -27.40
N ILE A 9 19.69 5.11 -27.70
CA ILE A 9 18.87 4.17 -26.93
C ILE A 9 19.45 3.98 -25.52
N ILE A 10 20.79 3.84 -25.40
CA ILE A 10 21.48 3.68 -24.11
C ILE A 10 21.35 4.95 -23.26
N ILE A 11 21.48 6.14 -23.85
CA ILE A 11 21.32 7.40 -23.12
C ILE A 11 19.87 7.58 -22.67
N SER A 12 18.90 7.21 -23.52
CA SER A 12 17.48 7.31 -23.18
C SER A 12 17.09 6.35 -22.06
N SER A 13 17.63 5.12 -22.04
CA SER A 13 17.36 4.17 -20.96
C SER A 13 17.99 4.59 -19.63
N LEU A 14 19.20 5.15 -19.64
CA LEU A 14 19.86 5.65 -18.42
C LEU A 14 19.12 6.84 -17.80
N LEU A 15 18.55 7.73 -18.63
CA LEU A 15 17.75 8.86 -18.16
C LEU A 15 16.41 8.43 -17.54
N ILE A 16 15.84 7.31 -18.00
CA ILE A 16 14.61 6.77 -17.39
C ILE A 16 14.93 6.16 -16.03
N VAL A 17 16.02 5.41 -15.87
CA VAL A 17 16.41 4.76 -14.60
C VAL A 17 16.73 5.77 -13.49
N SER A 18 17.28 6.96 -13.83
CA SER A 18 17.58 7.99 -12.83
C SER A 18 16.34 8.68 -12.26
N ILE A 19 15.21 8.70 -12.98
CA ILE A 19 13.95 9.29 -12.52
C ILE A 19 13.23 8.34 -11.53
N PHE A 20 13.43 7.02 -11.67
CA PHE A 20 12.79 6.00 -10.83
C PHE A 20 13.57 5.63 -9.55
N SER A 21 14.67 6.32 -9.24
CA SER A 21 15.42 6.09 -8.01
C SER A 21 14.93 7.02 -6.90
N PRO A 22 14.18 6.55 -5.89
CA PRO A 22 13.77 7.38 -4.78
C PRO A 22 14.98 7.82 -3.93
N PRO A 23 15.06 9.08 -3.49
CA PRO A 23 16.09 9.50 -2.55
C PRO A 23 15.79 8.89 -1.17
N MET A 24 16.60 7.91 -0.75
CA MET A 24 16.66 7.52 0.67
C MET A 24 17.28 8.68 1.46
N SER A 25 16.42 9.56 1.96
CA SER A 25 16.78 10.54 3.00
C SER A 25 16.33 9.97 4.34
N ASP A 26 17.23 9.26 5.01
CA ASP A 26 17.04 8.89 6.41
C ASP A 26 17.46 10.09 7.27
N ALA A 27 16.49 10.92 7.64
CA ALA A 27 16.71 11.98 8.61
C ALA A 27 16.46 11.44 10.04
N LEU A 28 17.54 11.19 10.78
CA LEU A 28 17.50 10.91 12.22
C LEU A 28 17.01 12.17 12.98
N THR A 29 15.71 12.26 13.26
CA THR A 29 15.19 13.32 14.13
C THR A 29 15.39 12.93 15.60
N THR A 30 16.19 13.70 16.32
CA THR A 30 16.48 13.50 17.74
C THR A 30 15.34 14.04 18.61
N PHE A 31 15.05 13.35 19.72
CA PHE A 31 13.92 13.64 20.60
C PHE A 31 14.14 14.94 21.41
N GLY A 32 13.27 15.93 21.18
CA GLY A 32 13.03 17.06 22.08
C GLY A 32 11.93 16.74 23.10
N LYS A 33 12.30 16.61 24.38
CA LYS A 33 11.40 16.48 25.54
C LYS A 33 10.51 17.74 25.67
N THR A 34 9.18 17.58 25.77
CA THR A 34 8.32 18.59 26.42
C THR A 34 7.28 17.95 27.36
N ASN A 35 6.97 18.69 28.42
CA ASN A 35 6.48 18.34 29.77
C ASN A 35 4.94 18.13 29.83
N PRO A 36 4.36 17.41 30.83
CA PRO A 36 2.96 17.00 30.84
C PRO A 36 2.06 17.96 31.62
N GLN A 37 0.89 18.28 31.09
CA GLN A 37 -0.25 18.83 31.83
C GLN A 37 -1.52 18.64 31.00
N ASN A 38 -2.36 17.65 31.31
CA ASN A 38 -3.68 17.88 31.91
C ASN A 38 -4.44 16.55 32.12
N GLN A 39 -5.31 16.55 33.13
CA GLN A 39 -5.86 15.40 33.86
C GLN A 39 -7.00 14.66 33.13
N ASN A 40 -6.98 13.32 33.21
CA ASN A 40 -8.19 12.47 33.24
C ASN A 40 -7.90 11.23 34.10
N PRO A 41 -8.75 10.81 35.06
CA PRO A 41 -8.42 9.77 36.04
C PRO A 41 -8.71 8.34 35.53
N ASN A 42 -8.40 8.05 34.26
CA ASN A 42 -8.33 6.67 33.80
C ASN A 42 -6.89 6.19 33.92
N PRO A 43 -6.62 4.99 34.47
CA PRO A 43 -5.26 4.47 34.57
C PRO A 43 -4.63 4.46 33.17
N PRO A 44 -3.41 5.01 33.00
CA PRO A 44 -2.76 5.02 31.70
C PRO A 44 -2.64 3.58 31.19
N PRO A 45 -2.95 3.31 29.92
CA PRO A 45 -2.77 1.98 29.35
C PRO A 45 -1.31 1.54 29.57
N PRO A 46 -1.06 0.24 29.84
CA PRO A 46 0.30 -0.26 30.00
C PRO A 46 1.15 0.15 28.80
N PRO A 47 2.39 0.63 29.01
CA PRO A 47 3.28 0.99 27.91
C PRO A 47 3.40 -0.22 26.99
N THR A 48 3.02 -0.05 25.72
CA THR A 48 3.17 -1.08 24.71
C THR A 48 4.65 -1.44 24.62
N PRO A 49 5.03 -2.73 24.79
CA PRO A 49 6.39 -3.17 24.59
C PRO A 49 6.85 -2.78 23.19
N ILE A 50 8.04 -2.19 23.11
CA ILE A 50 8.71 -1.83 21.86
C ILE A 50 8.71 -3.07 20.95
N GLY A 51 8.07 -2.96 19.78
CA GLY A 51 8.05 -4.03 18.76
C GLY A 51 6.93 -5.08 18.88
N LYS A 52 5.98 -4.97 19.81
CA LYS A 52 4.76 -5.80 19.81
C LYS A 52 3.49 -4.95 19.67
N ALA A 53 2.73 -5.21 18.60
CA ALA A 53 1.43 -4.62 18.39
C ALA A 53 0.46 -5.00 19.52
N ARG A 54 -0.34 -4.01 19.96
CA ARG A 54 -1.35 -4.19 21.03
C ARG A 54 -2.41 -5.20 20.57
N GLU A 55 -2.76 -6.18 21.40
CA GLU A 55 -3.90 -7.06 21.10
C GLU A 55 -5.23 -6.31 21.22
N CYS A 56 -6.20 -6.67 20.37
CA CYS A 56 -7.50 -6.00 20.32
C CYS A 56 -8.63 -7.01 20.08
N LYS A 57 -9.82 -6.72 20.60
CA LYS A 57 -11.07 -7.44 20.30
C LYS A 57 -12.04 -6.58 19.50
N ILE A 58 -12.03 -5.28 19.77
CA ILE A 58 -12.89 -4.29 19.13
C ILE A 58 -12.06 -3.11 18.63
N LYS A 59 -12.63 -2.34 17.70
CA LYS A 59 -11.93 -1.21 17.09
C LYS A 59 -11.49 -0.16 18.12
N SER A 60 -12.27 0.08 19.16
CA SER A 60 -11.97 1.09 20.19
C SER A 60 -10.73 0.75 21.04
N ASP A 61 -10.30 -0.51 21.07
CA ASP A 61 -9.05 -0.90 21.74
C ASP A 61 -7.83 -0.25 21.07
N CYS A 62 -7.98 0.14 19.81
CA CYS A 62 -6.95 0.78 18.99
C CYS A 62 -7.04 2.30 18.96
N ASP A 63 -8.04 2.94 19.58
CA ASP A 63 -8.24 4.40 19.53
C ASP A 63 -7.06 5.20 20.14
N GLY A 64 -6.29 4.57 21.03
CA GLY A 64 -5.06 5.15 21.59
C GLY A 64 -3.85 5.11 20.65
N ILE A 65 -3.97 4.52 19.46
CA ILE A 65 -2.87 4.32 18.52
C ILE A 65 -3.28 4.83 17.14
N GLN A 66 -2.62 5.89 16.68
CA GLN A 66 -2.99 6.59 15.46
C GLN A 66 -2.82 5.70 14.22
N ASN A 67 -3.80 5.76 13.31
CA ASN A 67 -3.82 5.03 12.04
C ASN A 67 -3.73 3.50 12.16
N THR A 68 -4.10 2.92 13.31
CA THR A 68 -4.19 1.46 13.45
C THR A 68 -5.60 0.94 13.26
N THR A 69 -5.69 -0.34 12.93
CA THR A 69 -6.96 -1.04 12.80
C THR A 69 -6.88 -2.38 13.52
N CYS A 70 -7.98 -2.77 14.17
CA CYS A 70 -8.05 -4.07 14.81
C CYS A 70 -8.23 -5.17 13.77
N MET A 71 -7.20 -5.96 13.51
CA MET A 71 -7.21 -7.02 12.50
C MET A 71 -6.36 -8.22 12.90
N ALA A 72 -6.67 -9.37 12.30
CA ALA A 72 -5.92 -10.60 12.54
C ALA A 72 -4.53 -10.51 11.91
N ASP A 73 -3.50 -10.74 12.73
CA ASP A 73 -2.12 -10.85 12.29
C ASP A 73 -1.95 -12.14 11.46
N PRO A 74 -1.47 -12.06 10.20
CA PRO A 74 -1.32 -13.23 9.34
C PRO A 74 -0.30 -14.26 9.87
N ARG A 75 0.56 -13.88 10.83
CA ARG A 75 1.57 -14.78 11.40
C ARG A 75 0.97 -15.79 12.37
N ASP A 76 0.04 -15.34 13.21
CA ASP A 76 -0.48 -16.10 14.34
C ASP A 76 -2.01 -16.19 14.37
N GLY A 77 -2.72 -15.49 13.48
CA GLY A 77 -4.19 -15.37 13.45
C GLY A 77 -4.80 -14.52 14.57
N ARG A 78 -3.99 -14.00 15.50
CA ARG A 78 -4.48 -13.19 16.64
C ARG A 78 -4.79 -11.76 16.21
N THR A 79 -5.87 -11.20 16.76
CA THR A 79 -6.28 -9.82 16.47
C THR A 79 -5.43 -8.81 17.24
N ARG A 80 -4.80 -7.90 16.51
CA ARG A 80 -3.91 -6.85 17.03
C ARG A 80 -4.21 -5.52 16.32
N CYS A 81 -3.91 -4.41 17.00
CA CYS A 81 -3.90 -3.08 16.43
C CYS A 81 -2.69 -2.95 15.52
N LEU A 82 -2.92 -3.17 14.23
CA LEU A 82 -1.88 -3.19 13.21
C LEU A 82 -2.09 -2.02 12.26
N CYS A 83 -1.00 -1.62 11.61
CA CYS A 83 -0.99 -0.63 10.54
C CYS A 83 -1.57 -1.23 9.25
N GLY A 84 -1.95 -0.38 8.29
CA GLY A 84 -2.49 -0.84 7.00
C GLY A 84 -1.57 -1.76 6.18
N ASP A 85 -0.35 -1.98 6.62
CA ASP A 85 0.64 -2.90 6.06
C ASP A 85 0.85 -4.16 6.92
N TYR A 86 -0.04 -4.43 7.88
CA TYR A 86 0.10 -5.47 8.91
C TYR A 86 1.33 -5.31 9.81
N SER A 87 2.01 -4.17 9.78
CA SER A 87 3.13 -3.89 10.68
C SER A 87 2.65 -3.42 12.05
N ALA A 88 3.52 -3.55 13.05
CA ALA A 88 3.26 -3.00 14.36
C ALA A 88 3.48 -1.47 14.33
N PRO A 89 2.61 -0.69 14.99
CA PRO A 89 2.76 0.75 15.08
C PRO A 89 4.08 1.13 15.76
N LEU A 90 4.80 2.09 15.19
CA LEU A 90 6.04 2.62 15.73
C LEU A 90 5.73 3.86 16.57
N ASN A 91 6.16 3.88 17.83
CA ASN A 91 5.88 4.98 18.77
C ASN A 91 4.38 5.35 18.90
N GLY A 92 3.50 4.34 18.80
CA GLY A 92 2.06 4.56 18.94
C GLY A 92 1.37 5.15 17.70
N ALA A 93 2.02 5.13 16.53
CA ALA A 93 1.43 5.58 15.27
C ALA A 93 1.91 4.75 14.07
N CYS A 94 1.07 4.68 13.04
CA CYS A 94 1.46 4.16 11.73
C CYS A 94 1.92 5.29 10.82
N THR A 95 3.07 5.10 10.17
CA THR A 95 3.59 6.03 9.16
C THR A 95 2.80 5.96 7.85
N ASN A 96 2.27 4.78 7.52
CA ASN A 96 1.44 4.57 6.35
C ASN A 96 0.05 5.20 6.52
N LYS A 97 -0.33 6.06 5.57
CA LYS A 97 -1.69 6.63 5.47
C LYS A 97 -2.68 5.65 4.83
N PHE A 98 -2.19 4.72 4.03
CA PHE A 98 -3.00 3.76 3.31
C PHE A 98 -3.37 2.56 4.19
N LYS A 99 -4.60 2.10 4.03
CA LYS A 99 -5.21 0.97 4.73
C LYS A 99 -5.09 -0.29 3.90
N ALA A 100 -4.82 -1.40 4.60
CA ALA A 100 -4.74 -2.73 4.01
C ALA A 100 -6.05 -3.15 3.34
N LEU A 101 -5.97 -4.19 2.52
CA LEU A 101 -7.15 -4.89 2.05
C LEU A 101 -7.97 -5.43 3.22
N HIS A 102 -9.29 -5.44 3.06
CA HIS A 102 -10.28 -5.83 4.08
C HIS A 102 -10.36 -4.92 5.32
N ALA A 103 -9.51 -3.89 5.42
CA ALA A 103 -9.61 -2.91 6.48
C ALA A 103 -10.83 -2.00 6.26
N PRO A 104 -11.50 -1.56 7.33
CA PRO A 104 -12.59 -0.59 7.25
C PRO A 104 -12.09 0.77 6.75
N CYS A 105 -12.79 1.31 5.76
CA CYS A 105 -12.49 2.56 5.07
C CYS A 105 -13.73 3.45 5.00
N ASN A 106 -13.53 4.75 4.80
CA ASN A 106 -14.62 5.69 4.53
C ASN A 106 -14.63 6.18 3.07
N ASP A 107 -13.42 6.41 2.53
CA ASP A 107 -13.16 6.91 1.19
C ASP A 107 -12.17 6.02 0.43
N ASN A 108 -12.19 6.09 -0.91
CA ASN A 108 -11.28 5.34 -1.78
C ASN A 108 -9.82 5.76 -1.56
N GLY A 109 -9.55 7.04 -1.27
CA GLY A 109 -8.18 7.54 -1.06
C GLY A 109 -7.50 7.03 0.21
N GLU A 110 -8.23 6.31 1.07
CA GLU A 110 -7.66 5.66 2.25
C GLU A 110 -7.12 4.26 1.94
N CYS A 111 -7.47 3.67 0.81
CA CYS A 111 -7.05 2.32 0.44
C CYS A 111 -5.69 2.33 -0.26
N ILE A 112 -5.01 1.18 -0.25
CA ILE A 112 -3.80 0.95 -1.05
C ILE A 112 -4.05 1.16 -2.56
N GLU A 113 -2.96 1.28 -3.32
CA GLU A 113 -3.00 1.40 -4.77
C GLU A 113 -3.77 0.24 -5.42
N ASP A 114 -4.52 0.55 -6.49
CA ASP A 114 -5.42 -0.38 -7.19
C ASP A 114 -6.53 -1.02 -6.31
N ALA A 115 -6.80 -0.43 -5.14
CA ALA A 115 -7.96 -0.77 -4.30
C ALA A 115 -8.99 0.37 -4.24
N HIS A 116 -10.20 0.04 -3.81
CA HIS A 116 -11.32 0.94 -3.67
C HIS A 116 -12.18 0.57 -2.44
N CYS A 117 -12.88 1.56 -1.89
CA CYS A 117 -13.62 1.45 -0.65
C CYS A 117 -15.09 1.11 -0.93
N VAL A 118 -15.44 -0.17 -0.83
CA VAL A 118 -16.79 -0.67 -1.16
C VAL A 118 -17.38 -1.53 -0.07
N VAL A 119 -18.71 -1.61 -0.06
CA VAL A 119 -19.45 -2.57 0.77
C VAL A 119 -19.51 -3.88 0.00
N HIS A 120 -18.93 -4.94 0.57
CA HIS A 120 -19.10 -6.29 0.02
C HIS A 120 -20.31 -6.96 0.67
N ASN A 121 -21.02 -7.83 -0.06
CA ASN A 121 -22.31 -8.41 0.34
C ASN A 121 -22.35 -9.09 1.72
N ASN A 122 -21.20 -9.42 2.31
CA ASN A 122 -21.08 -10.09 3.61
C ASN A 122 -20.27 -9.31 4.66
N SER A 123 -19.93 -8.05 4.38
CA SER A 123 -19.15 -7.21 5.29
C SER A 123 -20.03 -6.16 5.98
N ILE A 124 -19.94 -6.11 7.32
CA ILE A 124 -20.51 -5.01 8.10
C ILE A 124 -19.66 -3.76 7.83
N GLY A 125 -20.14 -2.89 6.93
CA GLY A 125 -19.50 -1.63 6.57
C GLY A 125 -18.61 -1.68 5.31
N LYS A 126 -18.13 -0.51 4.89
CA LYS A 126 -17.22 -0.36 3.74
C LYS A 126 -15.82 -0.84 4.10
N ARG A 127 -15.18 -1.56 3.19
CA ARG A 127 -13.80 -2.06 3.32
C ARG A 127 -13.03 -1.90 2.02
N CYS A 128 -11.71 -1.88 2.12
CA CYS A 128 -10.84 -1.80 0.96
C CYS A 128 -10.79 -3.14 0.21
N TYR A 129 -11.13 -3.14 -1.07
CA TYR A 129 -11.05 -4.28 -1.98
C TYR A 129 -10.32 -3.90 -3.26
N CYS A 130 -9.65 -4.86 -3.91
CA CYS A 130 -9.03 -4.62 -5.21
C CYS A 130 -10.07 -4.19 -6.24
N GLN A 131 -9.71 -3.24 -7.10
CA GLN A 131 -10.54 -2.80 -8.23
C GLN A 131 -10.79 -3.94 -9.21
N ASP A 132 -11.85 -3.81 -10.01
CA ASP A 132 -12.16 -4.80 -11.04
C ASP A 132 -10.97 -5.00 -12.00
N GLY A 133 -10.59 -6.26 -12.22
CA GLY A 133 -9.41 -6.63 -13.03
C GLY A 133 -8.11 -6.78 -12.23
N PHE A 134 -8.13 -6.49 -10.93
CA PHE A 134 -7.04 -6.77 -9.99
C PHE A 134 -7.45 -7.87 -9.01
N TYR A 135 -6.49 -8.70 -8.60
CA TYR A 135 -6.64 -9.78 -7.65
C TYR A 135 -5.66 -9.61 -6.48
N GLN A 136 -6.08 -10.11 -5.32
CA GLN A 136 -5.28 -10.03 -4.10
C GLN A 136 -4.26 -11.18 -4.09
N GLU A 137 -2.97 -10.88 -4.25
CA GLU A 137 -1.88 -11.86 -3.98
C GLU A 137 -1.39 -11.78 -2.54
N THR A 138 -1.17 -10.56 -2.07
CA THR A 138 -0.77 -10.27 -0.69
C THR A 138 -1.70 -9.22 -0.12
N PRO A 139 -1.83 -9.15 1.22
CA PRO A 139 -2.86 -8.29 1.79
C PRO A 139 -2.51 -6.79 1.77
N LEU A 140 -1.32 -6.46 1.23
CA LEU A 140 -0.84 -5.10 0.98
C LEU A 140 -0.83 -4.70 -0.51
N PHE A 141 -1.12 -5.62 -1.44
CA PHE A 141 -0.98 -5.34 -2.87
C PHE A 141 -2.11 -6.00 -3.66
N CYS A 142 -2.66 -5.22 -4.59
CA CYS A 142 -3.54 -5.72 -5.64
C CYS A 142 -2.69 -5.94 -6.88
N ASN A 143 -2.55 -7.20 -7.30
CA ASN A 143 -1.86 -7.53 -8.54
C ASN A 143 -2.89 -7.68 -9.67
N GLY A 144 -2.63 -7.07 -10.80
CA GLY A 144 -3.55 -7.09 -11.94
C GLY A 144 -2.87 -6.48 -13.13
N CYS A 145 -3.21 -6.98 -14.31
CA CYS A 145 -2.69 -6.45 -15.55
C CYS A 145 -3.85 -5.89 -16.35
N SER A 146 -4.18 -4.62 -16.11
CA SER A 146 -5.13 -3.90 -16.96
C SER A 146 -4.53 -3.57 -18.33
N SER A 147 -3.19 -3.41 -18.45
CA SER A 147 -2.58 -2.81 -19.66
C SER A 147 -1.71 -3.73 -20.54
N THR A 148 -1.11 -4.81 -20.03
CA THR A 148 -0.17 -5.62 -20.85
C THR A 148 -0.89 -6.44 -21.92
N PHE A 149 -2.05 -7.04 -21.60
CA PHE A 149 -2.84 -7.77 -22.58
C PHE A 149 -3.33 -6.88 -23.73
N ALA A 150 -3.71 -5.63 -23.45
CA ALA A 150 -4.11 -4.67 -24.48
C ALA A 150 -2.92 -4.24 -25.36
N LEU A 151 -1.73 -4.06 -24.79
CA LEU A 151 -0.53 -3.70 -25.55
C LEU A 151 -0.01 -4.86 -26.42
N TYR A 152 0.00 -6.09 -25.91
CA TYR A 152 0.41 -7.25 -26.70
C TYR A 152 -0.58 -7.56 -27.82
N THR A 153 -1.89 -7.43 -27.57
CA THR A 153 -2.91 -7.66 -28.61
C THR A 153 -2.89 -6.57 -29.70
N THR A 154 -2.65 -5.31 -29.34
CA THR A 154 -2.49 -4.23 -30.32
C THR A 154 -1.20 -4.38 -31.15
N LEU A 155 -0.08 -4.82 -30.54
CA LEU A 155 1.16 -5.15 -31.25
C LEU A 155 1.01 -6.36 -32.20
N LEU A 156 0.28 -7.39 -31.79
CA LEU A 156 -0.07 -8.54 -32.65
C LEU A 156 -0.99 -8.12 -33.81
N ALA A 157 -2.00 -7.30 -33.54
CA ALA A 157 -2.90 -6.80 -34.58
C ALA A 157 -2.17 -5.93 -35.61
N THR A 158 -1.31 -5.01 -35.16
CA THR A 158 -0.53 -4.15 -36.05
C THR A 158 0.49 -4.92 -36.88
N SER A 159 1.14 -5.94 -36.32
CA SER A 159 2.07 -6.81 -37.08
C SER A 159 1.35 -7.66 -38.14
N LEU A 160 0.13 -8.15 -37.86
CA LEU A 160 -0.70 -8.84 -38.87
C LEU A 160 -1.13 -7.92 -40.01
N ILE A 161 -1.46 -6.67 -39.71
CA ILE A 161 -1.84 -5.67 -40.72
C ILE A 161 -0.63 -5.29 -41.58
N VAL A 162 0.53 -5.02 -40.97
CA VAL A 162 1.77 -4.67 -41.71
C VAL A 162 2.29 -5.85 -42.54
N GLY A 163 2.15 -7.09 -42.04
CA GLY A 163 2.47 -8.31 -42.78
C GLY A 163 1.57 -8.53 -43.99
N ARG A 164 0.29 -8.14 -43.92
CA ARG A 164 -0.65 -8.13 -45.05
C ARG A 164 -0.30 -7.07 -46.11
N PHE A 165 0.24 -5.92 -45.72
CA PHE A 165 0.66 -4.86 -46.64
C PHE A 165 2.02 -5.12 -47.32
N ASN A 166 2.88 -5.97 -46.75
CA ASN A 166 4.16 -6.34 -47.37
C ASN A 166 4.06 -7.52 -48.37
N TYR A 167 2.87 -8.09 -48.55
CA TYR A 167 2.62 -9.24 -49.44
C TYR A 167 1.82 -8.87 -50.71
N ILE A 168 1.69 -7.57 -51.02
CA ILE A 168 1.17 -7.04 -52.29
C ILE A 168 2.29 -6.24 -52.94
#